data_AF-A0A345CZ41-F1
#
_entry.id   AF-A0A345CZ41-F1
#
_cell.length_a   1.000
_cell.length_b   1.000
_cell.length_c   1.000
_cell.angle_alpha   90.00
_cell.angle_beta   90.00
_cell.angle_gamma   90.00
#
_symmetry.space_group_name_H-M   'P 1'
#
loop_
_entity.id
_entity.type
_entity.pdbx_description
1 polymer ?
#
loop_
_entity_poly.entity_id
_entity_poly.type
_entity_poly.pdbx_seq_one_letter_code
_entity_poly.pdbx_strand_id
1 'polypeptide(L)'
;MYALHRKKYYRLLDEFQKNYTFPAPYSFHCLVGFFGAGPVAYFFLGLMKKKRVFFLERDSEAYKFFGNGNHKLLIWIPALYYSFITSSVCCAIIAILGAFLKLINRFSL
;
A
#
# COMPACT_ATOMS: atom_id res chain seq x y z
N MET A 1 -0.97 12.11 3.92
CA MET A 1 -1.09 10.88 4.72
C MET A 1 0.25 10.19 5.00
N TYR A 2 1.07 9.85 4.00
CA TYR A 2 2.36 9.20 4.23
C TYR A 2 3.32 9.99 5.13
N ALA A 3 3.57 11.27 4.86
CA ALA A 3 4.49 12.07 5.66
C ALA A 3 4.12 12.09 7.16
N LEU A 4 2.84 12.28 7.47
CA LEU A 4 2.30 12.28 8.84
C LEU A 4 2.52 10.95 9.57
N HIS A 5 2.48 9.84 8.83
CA HIS A 5 2.61 8.49 9.37
C HIS A 5 3.96 7.84 9.06
N ARG A 6 4.93 8.57 8.48
CA ARG A 6 6.19 7.99 7.99
C ARG A 6 6.94 7.21 9.07
N LYS A 7 7.07 7.80 10.27
CA LYS A 7 7.71 7.12 11.41
C LYS A 7 6.97 5.85 11.82
N LYS A 8 5.62 5.90 11.84
CA LYS A 8 4.77 4.73 12.17
C LYS A 8 4.84 3.67 11.08
N TYR A 9 4.96 4.07 9.82
CA TYR A 9 5.14 3.19 8.68
C TYR A 9 6.43 2.40 8.77
N TYR A 10 7.59 3.06 8.90
CA TYR A 10 8.86 2.33 9.00
C TYR A 10 8.93 1.47 10.26
N ARG A 11 8.43 1.95 11.40
CA ARG A 11 8.31 1.12 12.61
C ARG A 11 7.49 -0.15 12.36
N LEU A 12 6.39 -0.07 11.60
CA LEU A 12 5.58 -1.23 11.26
C LEU A 12 6.35 -2.23 10.37
N LEU A 13 7.15 -1.75 9.43
CA LEU A 13 8.03 -2.60 8.61
C LEU A 13 9.04 -3.31 9.50
N ASP A 14 9.72 -2.57 10.37
CA ASP A 14 10.74 -3.11 11.27
C ASP A 14 10.14 -4.17 12.20
N GLU A 15 8.98 -3.90 12.81
CA GLU A 15 8.30 -4.87 13.68
C GLU A 15 7.89 -6.14 12.94
N PHE A 16 7.45 -6.01 11.69
CA PHE A 16 7.13 -7.17 10.86
C PHE A 16 8.38 -7.99 10.54
N GLN A 17 9.46 -7.32 10.11
CA GLN A 17 10.70 -7.96 9.67
C GLN A 17 11.49 -8.65 10.78
N LYS A 18 11.21 -8.35 12.06
CA LYS A 18 11.81 -9.07 13.20
C LYS A 18 11.47 -10.56 13.22
N ASN A 19 10.25 -10.93 12.81
CA ASN A 19 9.73 -12.29 12.95
C ASN A 19 9.23 -12.89 11.63
N TYR A 20 9.07 -12.07 10.59
CA TYR A 20 8.47 -12.48 9.33
C TYR A 20 9.26 -11.93 8.15
N THR A 21 9.23 -12.64 7.03
CA THR A 21 9.80 -12.16 5.77
C THR A 21 8.67 -11.66 4.87
N PHE A 22 8.87 -10.52 4.22
CA PHE A 22 7.92 -10.05 3.21
C PHE A 22 7.94 -11.02 2.02
N PRO A 23 6.78 -11.54 1.57
CA PRO A 23 6.73 -12.24 0.31
C PRO A 23 7.05 -11.26 -0.82
N ALA A 24 7.62 -11.75 -1.92
CA ALA A 24 7.65 -10.97 -3.16
C ALA A 24 6.20 -10.69 -3.60
N PRO A 25 5.84 -9.50 -4.12
CA PRO A 25 6.65 -8.32 -4.45
C PRO A 25 6.83 -7.34 -3.27
N TYR A 26 6.27 -7.62 -2.09
CA TYR A 26 6.29 -6.69 -0.96
C TYR A 26 7.69 -6.47 -0.38
N SER A 27 8.60 -7.42 -0.58
CA SER A 27 10.04 -7.28 -0.30
C SER A 27 10.70 -6.14 -1.10
N PHE A 28 10.20 -5.81 -2.29
CA PHE A 28 10.62 -4.63 -3.04
C PHE A 28 9.87 -3.38 -2.58
N HIS A 29 8.54 -3.47 -2.43
CA HIS A 29 7.72 -2.31 -2.09
C HIS A 29 8.05 -1.72 -0.70
N CYS A 30 8.54 -2.51 0.26
CA CYS A 30 8.97 -1.96 1.55
C CYS A 30 10.22 -1.06 1.46
N LEU A 31 10.99 -1.15 0.37
CA LEU A 31 12.26 -0.41 0.18
C LEU A 31 12.06 0.94 -0.54
N VAL A 32 10.99 1.09 -1.32
CA VAL A 32 10.79 2.26 -2.20
C VAL A 32 9.96 3.39 -1.58
N GLY A 33 9.87 3.41 -0.25
CA GLY A 33 9.28 4.49 0.53
C GLY A 33 7.84 4.83 0.13
N PHE A 34 7.57 6.09 -0.22
CA PHE A 34 6.22 6.57 -0.53
C PHE A 34 5.53 5.74 -1.64
N PHE A 35 6.26 5.41 -2.71
CA PHE A 35 5.69 4.69 -3.85
C PHE A 35 5.30 3.24 -3.50
N GLY A 36 5.95 2.66 -2.49
CA GLY A 36 5.65 1.32 -2.00
C GLY A 36 4.70 1.30 -0.82
N ALA A 37 4.43 2.46 -0.22
CA ALA A 37 3.55 2.57 0.94
C ALA A 37 2.11 2.12 0.65
N GLY A 38 1.61 2.32 -0.58
CA GLY A 38 0.29 1.85 -1.01
C GLY A 38 0.18 0.32 -1.01
N PRO A 39 0.98 -0.39 -1.82
CA PRO A 39 1.01 -1.86 -1.82
C PRO A 39 1.27 -2.47 -0.44
N VAL A 40 2.18 -1.89 0.34
CA VAL A 40 2.47 -2.39 1.70
C VAL A 40 1.30 -2.11 2.66
N ALA A 41 0.59 -0.99 2.52
CA ALA A 41 -0.63 -0.75 3.30
C ALA A 41 -1.72 -1.77 2.95
N TYR A 42 -1.87 -2.13 1.67
CA TYR A 42 -2.76 -3.22 1.24
C TYR A 42 -2.38 -4.56 1.89
N PHE A 43 -1.09 -4.90 1.89
CA PHE A 43 -0.57 -6.11 2.54
C PHE A 43 -1.01 -6.19 4.01
N PHE A 44 -0.73 -5.16 4.80
CA PHE A 44 -1.10 -5.13 6.21
C PHE A 44 -2.62 -5.09 6.44
N LEU A 45 -3.39 -4.43 5.57
CA LEU A 45 -4.86 -4.52 5.63
C LEU A 45 -5.36 -5.94 5.41
N GLY A 46 -4.73 -6.67 4.48
CA GLY A 46 -5.05 -8.08 4.21
C GLY A 46 -4.76 -8.97 5.41
N LEU A 47 -3.55 -8.85 5.98
CA LEU A 47 -3.18 -9.55 7.22
C LEU A 47 -4.16 -9.25 8.36
N MET A 48 -4.46 -7.96 8.60
CA MET A 48 -5.35 -7.52 9.69
C MET A 48 -6.77 -8.08 9.54
N LYS A 49 -7.26 -8.19 8.30
CA LYS A 49 -8.60 -8.71 8.01
C LYS A 49 -8.61 -10.23 7.78
N LYS A 50 -7.48 -10.91 7.96
CA LYS A 50 -7.28 -12.33 7.61
C LYS A 50 -7.78 -12.65 6.18
N LYS A 51 -7.60 -11.69 5.27
CA LYS A 51 -7.95 -11.82 3.85
C LYS A 51 -6.75 -12.32 3.07
N ARG A 52 -7.00 -13.09 2.01
CA ARG A 52 -5.95 -13.56 1.11
C ARG A 52 -5.14 -12.38 0.59
N VAL A 53 -3.85 -12.36 0.94
CA VAL A 53 -2.84 -11.46 0.37
C VAL A 53 -2.20 -12.16 -0.82
N PHE A 54 -1.89 -11.39 -1.87
CA PHE A 54 -1.23 -11.95 -3.06
C PHE A 54 0.18 -12.43 -2.68
N PHE A 55 0.64 -13.56 -3.24
CA PHE A 55 1.94 -14.19 -2.92
C PHE A 55 2.20 -14.53 -1.44
N LEU A 56 1.17 -14.56 -0.59
CA LEU A 56 1.29 -15.08 0.78
C LEU A 56 0.44 -16.36 0.90
N GLU A 57 1.07 -17.43 1.36
CA GLU A 57 0.41 -18.71 1.62
C GLU A 57 -0.67 -18.56 2.71
N ARG A 58 -1.79 -19.28 2.58
CA ARG A 58 -2.97 -19.09 3.44
C ARG A 58 -2.74 -19.50 4.90
N ASP A 59 -1.88 -20.47 5.10
CA ASP A 59 -1.43 -21.03 6.37
C ASP A 59 -0.18 -20.33 6.92
N SER A 60 0.30 -19.27 6.25
CA SER A 60 1.44 -18.51 6.73
C SER A 60 1.22 -17.94 8.13
N GLU A 61 2.22 -18.14 8.99
CA GLU A 61 2.29 -17.56 10.33
C GLU A 61 2.21 -16.02 10.32
N ALA A 62 2.52 -15.37 9.19
CA ALA A 62 2.41 -13.91 9.03
C ALA A 62 0.99 -13.36 9.29
N TYR A 63 -0.06 -14.17 9.11
CA TYR A 63 -1.43 -13.79 9.48
C TYR A 63 -1.64 -13.64 10.99
N LYS A 64 -0.74 -14.19 11.81
CA LYS A 64 -0.76 -14.03 13.27
C LYS A 64 -0.11 -12.71 13.71
N PHE A 65 0.54 -11.97 12.81
CA PHE A 65 1.26 -10.73 13.11
C PHE A 65 0.44 -9.73 13.94
N PHE A 66 -0.87 -9.61 13.68
CA PHE A 66 -1.72 -8.66 14.41
C PHE A 66 -2.35 -9.17 15.70
N GLY A 67 -2.17 -10.45 16.04
CA GLY A 67 -2.74 -11.07 17.23
C GLY A 67 -4.24 -10.81 17.41
N ASN A 68 -4.79 -11.11 18.59
CA ASN A 68 -6.21 -10.93 18.88
C ASN A 68 -6.58 -9.51 19.40
N GLY A 69 -5.73 -8.48 19.25
CA GLY A 69 -5.99 -7.26 20.05
C GLY A 69 -5.42 -5.91 19.66
N ASN A 70 -4.59 -5.75 18.62
CA ASN A 70 -3.91 -4.46 18.39
C ASN A 70 -4.44 -3.60 17.23
N HIS A 71 -5.73 -3.73 16.89
CA HIS A 71 -6.38 -2.96 15.83
C HIS A 71 -6.28 -1.43 16.00
N LYS A 72 -6.19 -0.93 17.24
CA LYS A 72 -6.07 0.52 17.52
C LYS A 72 -4.78 1.15 16.99
N LEU A 73 -3.68 0.40 16.92
CA LEU A 73 -2.38 0.91 16.46
C LEU A 73 -2.32 1.17 14.94
N LEU A 74 -3.33 0.70 14.19
CA LEU A 74 -3.31 0.62 12.73
C LEU A 74 -4.45 1.36 12.06
N ILE A 75 -5.22 2.15 12.83
CA ILE A 75 -6.35 2.93 12.31
C ILE A 75 -5.95 3.90 11.17
N TRP A 76 -4.66 4.20 11.05
CA TRP A 76 -4.09 5.02 9.98
C TRP A 76 -3.80 4.28 8.68
N ILE A 77 -3.67 2.94 8.70
CA ILE A 77 -3.38 2.15 7.48
C ILE A 77 -4.50 2.25 6.45
N PRO A 78 -5.81 2.09 6.80
CA PRO A 78 -6.89 2.27 5.84
C PRO A 78 -6.83 3.64 5.17
N ALA A 79 -6.65 4.69 5.97
CA ALA A 79 -6.58 6.06 5.45
C ALA A 79 -5.35 6.27 4.55
N LEU A 80 -4.19 5.68 4.87
CA LEU A 80 -3.02 5.69 3.98
C LEU A 80 -3.32 4.99 2.65
N TYR A 81 -3.90 3.79 2.70
CA TYR A 81 -4.22 2.99 1.51
C TYR A 81 -5.21 3.71 0.60
N TYR A 82 -6.35 4.15 1.13
CA TYR A 82 -7.37 4.83 0.32
C TYR A 82 -6.88 6.18 -0.18
N SER A 83 -6.07 6.93 0.59
CA SER A 83 -5.43 8.15 0.07
C SER A 83 -4.54 7.85 -1.14
N PHE A 84 -3.74 6.78 -1.07
CA PHE A 84 -2.86 6.37 -2.16
C PHE A 84 -3.65 5.99 -3.43
N ILE A 85 -4.72 5.21 -3.27
CA ILE A 85 -5.60 4.83 -4.39
C ILE A 85 -6.27 6.06 -5.00
N THR A 86 -6.87 6.93 -4.18
CA THR A 86 -7.52 8.15 -4.67
C THR A 86 -6.53 9.04 -5.42
N SER A 87 -5.35 9.29 -4.86
CA SER A 87 -4.32 10.08 -5.55
C SER A 87 -3.88 9.42 -6.87
N SER A 88 -3.70 8.11 -6.89
CA SER A 88 -3.32 7.38 -8.11
C SER A 88 -4.39 7.48 -9.20
N VAL A 89 -5.67 7.35 -8.82
CA VAL A 89 -6.81 7.51 -9.75
C VAL A 89 -6.89 8.94 -10.27
N CYS A 90 -6.75 9.95 -9.41
CA CYS A 90 -6.73 11.35 -9.85
C CYS A 90 -5.59 11.62 -10.83
N CYS A 91 -4.37 11.15 -10.54
CA CYS A 91 -3.24 11.27 -11.45
C CYS A 91 -3.49 10.57 -12.79
N ALA A 92 -4.08 9.37 -12.78
CA ALA A 92 -4.43 8.65 -14.00
C ALA A 92 -5.47 9.42 -14.84
N ILE A 93 -6.52 9.97 -14.21
CA ILE A 93 -7.52 10.80 -14.90
C ILE A 93 -6.86 12.02 -15.55
N ILE A 94 -6.00 12.75 -14.83
CA ILE A 94 -5.28 13.90 -15.37
C ILE A 94 -4.39 13.50 -16.55
N ALA A 95 -3.67 12.39 -16.45
CA ALA A 95 -2.83 11.88 -17.54
C ALA A 95 -3.65 11.51 -18.78
N ILE A 96 -4.80 10.86 -18.59
CA ILE A 96 -5.74 10.51 -19.68
C ILE A 96 -6.28 11.77 -20.35
N LEU A 97 -6.72 12.77 -19.56
CA LEU A 97 -7.21 14.04 -20.10
C LEU A 97 -6.11 14.77 -20.87
N GLY A 98 -4.88 14.82 -20.34
CA GLY A 98 -3.74 15.42 -21.04
C GLY A 98 -3.41 14.70 -22.35
N ALA A 99 -3.44 13.37 -22.35
CA ALA A 99 -3.26 12.57 -23.57
C ALA A 99 -4.37 12.82 -24.59
N PHE A 100 -5.63 12.91 -24.13
CA PHE A 100 -6.78 13.18 -24.97
C PHE A 100 -6.73 14.58 -25.61
N LEU A 101 -6.38 15.61 -24.83
CA LEU A 101 -6.17 16.97 -25.34
C LEU A 101 -5.04 17.03 -26.37
N LYS A 102 -3.92 16.34 -26.11
CA LYS A 102 -2.81 16.24 -27.06
C LYS A 102 -3.22 15.54 -28.35
N LEU A 103 -4.09 14.53 -28.27
CA LEU A 103 -4.62 13.82 -29.43
C LEU A 103 -5.51 14.72 -30.28
N ILE A 104 -6.46 15.42 -29.66
CA ILE A 104 -7.33 16.39 -30.36
C ILE A 104 -6.49 17.44 -31.07
N ASN A 105 -5.55 18.08 -30.38
CA ASN A 105 -4.70 19.12 -30.97
C ASN A 105 -3.86 18.62 -32.16
N ARG A 106 -3.51 17.32 -32.17
CA ARG A 106 -2.77 16.70 -33.28
C ARG A 106 -3.64 16.42 -34.51
N PHE A 107 -4.95 16.24 -34.34
CA PHE A 107 -5.89 15.96 -35.43
C PHE A 107 -6.70 17.20 -35.88
N SER A 108 -6.64 18.30 -35.14
CA SER A 108 -7.23 19.59 -35.51
C SER A 108 -6.28 20.52 -36.29
N LEU A 109 -5.09 20.03 -36.66
CA LEU A 109 -4.07 20.73 -37.44
C LEU A 109 -3.76 19.93 -38.72
#